data_AF-A0A820NJM7-F1
#
_entry.id   AF-A0A820NJM7-F1
#
_cell.length_a   1.000
_cell.length_b   1.000
_cell.length_c   1.000
_cell.angle_alpha   90.00
_cell.angle_beta   90.00
_cell.angle_gamma   90.00
#
_symmetry.space_group_name_H-M   'P 1'
#
loop_
_entity.id
_entity.type
_entity.pdbx_description
1 polymer ?
#
loop_
_entity_poly.entity_id
_entity_poly.type
_entity_poly.pdbx_seq_one_letter_code
_entity_poly.pdbx_strand_id
1 'polypeptide(L)'
;LPPTESHLRLYEEWILSGRQHECFFADVVASNDCQMIILEPGWTFFLPSGWIHAVYTPEDSLVFGGNFLNSFKIPMQIQVWTIERKIRVPDRFRYPYFIESMWYVIERYVHCLTGITHIADDW
;
A
#
# COMPACT_ATOMS: atom_id res chain seq x y z
N LEU A 1 0.82 -8.83 -8.30
CA LEU A 1 -0.39 -9.58 -7.91
C LEU A 1 -1.50 -8.61 -7.52
N PRO A 2 -2.70 -8.73 -8.09
CA PRO A 2 -3.81 -7.84 -7.78
C PRO A 2 -4.25 -8.04 -6.30
N PRO A 3 -4.66 -6.97 -5.60
CA PRO A 3 -5.04 -7.01 -4.19
C PRO A 3 -6.45 -7.58 -3.98
N THR A 4 -6.67 -8.83 -4.39
CA THR A 4 -7.91 -9.54 -4.07
C THR A 4 -7.91 -9.91 -2.58
N GLU A 5 -9.10 -10.10 -2.01
CA GLU A 5 -9.22 -10.52 -0.61
C GLU A 5 -8.45 -11.83 -0.33
N SER A 6 -8.51 -12.78 -1.27
CA SER A 6 -7.76 -14.04 -1.20
C SER A 6 -6.25 -13.81 -1.21
N HIS A 7 -5.72 -12.98 -2.12
CA HIS A 7 -4.28 -12.71 -2.18
C HIS A 7 -3.79 -11.97 -0.93
N LEU A 8 -4.55 -11.01 -0.42
CA LEU A 8 -4.18 -10.28 0.79
C LEU A 8 -4.18 -11.17 2.03
N ARG A 9 -5.14 -12.10 2.12
CA ARG A 9 -5.16 -13.10 3.19
C ARG A 9 -3.96 -14.04 3.09
N LEU A 10 -3.67 -14.59 1.91
CA LEU A 10 -2.50 -15.45 1.69
C LEU A 10 -1.20 -14.70 2.00
N TYR A 11 -1.13 -13.42 1.66
CA TYR A 11 0.02 -12.58 1.99
C TYR A 11 0.19 -12.42 3.51
N GLU A 12 -0.89 -12.14 4.23
CA GLU A 12 -0.88 -12.06 5.69
C GLU A 12 -0.38 -13.38 6.32
N GLU A 13 -0.93 -14.52 5.89
CA GLU A 13 -0.53 -15.86 6.34
C GLU A 13 0.93 -16.18 5.99
N TRP A 14 1.37 -15.84 4.77
CA TRP A 14 2.75 -16.05 4.32
C TRP A 14 3.74 -15.24 5.15
N ILE A 15 3.45 -13.97 5.44
CA ILE A 15 4.31 -13.14 6.31
C ILE A 15 4.37 -13.72 7.73
N LEU A 16 3.23 -14.11 8.30
CA LEU A 16 3.19 -14.66 9.66
C LEU A 16 3.87 -16.03 9.78
N SER A 17 4.01 -16.77 8.68
CA SER A 17 4.68 -18.07 8.67
C SER A 17 6.19 -18.01 8.92
N GLY A 18 6.84 -16.85 8.68
CA GLY A 18 8.29 -16.70 8.80
C GLY A 18 9.13 -17.42 7.72
N ARG A 19 8.47 -18.04 6.73
CA ARG A 19 9.11 -18.85 5.67
C ARG A 19 9.33 -18.08 4.36
N GLN A 20 9.47 -16.75 4.43
CA GLN A 20 9.64 -15.91 3.24
C GLN A 20 10.93 -16.22 2.47
N HIS A 21 11.92 -16.80 3.13
CA HIS A 21 13.20 -17.21 2.53
C HIS A 21 13.14 -18.58 1.86
N GLU A 22 12.12 -19.39 2.15
CA GLU A 22 11.96 -20.75 1.63
C GLU A 22 11.02 -20.81 0.42
N CYS A 23 10.06 -19.87 0.35
CA CYS A 23 9.00 -19.91 -0.64
C CYS A 23 8.76 -18.53 -1.25
N PHE A 24 8.82 -18.45 -2.57
CA PHE A 24 8.44 -17.26 -3.32
C PHE A 24 6.92 -17.11 -3.31
N PHE A 25 6.43 -15.95 -2.88
CA PHE A 25 4.99 -15.75 -2.69
C PHE A 25 4.16 -16.01 -3.96
N ALA A 26 4.72 -15.77 -5.15
CA ALA A 26 4.02 -16.05 -6.41
C ALA A 26 3.74 -17.54 -6.63
N ASP A 27 4.49 -18.44 -5.98
CA ASP A 27 4.26 -19.89 -6.04
C ASP A 27 3.16 -20.34 -5.05
N VAL A 28 2.87 -19.51 -4.03
CA VAL A 28 1.78 -19.73 -3.06
C VAL A 28 0.42 -19.41 -3.67
N VAL A 29 0.37 -18.40 -4.53
CA VAL A 29 -0.81 -18.05 -5.32
C VAL A 29 -0.84 -18.87 -6.61
N ALA A 30 -2.03 -19.09 -7.19
CA ALA A 30 -2.12 -19.76 -8.47
C ALA A 30 -1.36 -18.95 -9.55
N SER A 31 -0.46 -19.61 -10.28
CA SER A 31 0.50 -18.96 -11.20
C SER A 31 -0.13 -18.06 -12.27
N ASN A 32 -1.40 -18.29 -12.62
CA ASN A 32 -2.12 -17.52 -13.64
C ASN A 32 -2.49 -16.09 -13.21
N ASP A 33 -2.42 -15.74 -11.93
CA ASP A 33 -2.78 -14.41 -11.42
C ASP A 33 -1.58 -13.47 -11.25
N CYS A 34 -0.36 -13.98 -11.46
CA CYS A 34 0.87 -13.22 -11.38
C CYS A 34 1.27 -12.64 -12.74
N GLN A 35 1.72 -11.38 -12.74
CA GLN A 35 2.21 -10.70 -13.92
C GLN A 35 3.64 -10.23 -13.68
N MET A 36 4.50 -10.46 -14.66
CA MET A 36 5.85 -9.91 -14.73
C MET A 36 5.87 -8.76 -15.73
N ILE A 37 6.45 -7.63 -15.32
CA ILE A 37 6.60 -6.44 -16.15
C ILE A 37 8.08 -6.07 -16.15
N ILE A 38 8.62 -5.77 -17.34
CA ILE A 38 9.97 -5.25 -17.50
C ILE A 38 9.85 -3.75 -17.69
N LEU A 39 10.50 -2.97 -16.82
CA LEU A 39 10.54 -1.52 -16.90
C LEU A 39 11.84 -1.09 -17.58
N GLU A 40 11.73 -0.28 -18.62
CA GLU A 40 12.88 0.24 -19.36
C GLU A 40 13.22 1.68 -18.92
N PRO A 41 14.46 2.15 -19.18
CA PRO A 41 14.84 3.53 -18.92
C PRO A 41 13.87 4.55 -19.54
N GLY A 42 13.48 5.54 -18.75
CA GLY A 42 12.53 6.59 -19.16
C GLY A 42 11.05 6.27 -18.93
N TRP A 43 10.71 5.06 -18.47
CA TRP A 43 9.34 4.71 -18.15
C TRP A 43 8.89 5.28 -16.80
N THR A 44 7.60 5.59 -16.71
CA THR A 44 6.93 5.91 -15.45
C THR A 44 5.94 4.81 -15.12
N PHE A 45 6.04 4.24 -13.93
CA PHE A 45 5.19 3.14 -13.49
C PHE A 45 4.34 3.55 -12.29
N PHE A 46 3.02 3.37 -12.39
CA PHE A 46 2.09 3.61 -11.29
C PHE A 46 1.61 2.27 -10.72
N LEU A 47 1.88 2.06 -9.43
CA LEU A 47 1.36 0.90 -8.71
C LEU A 47 0.16 1.30 -7.86
N PRO A 48 -1.04 0.73 -8.08
CA PRO A 48 -2.21 1.06 -7.27
C PRO A 48 -2.10 0.53 -5.83
N SER A 49 -2.84 1.16 -4.92
CA SER A 49 -2.92 0.76 -3.51
C SER A 49 -3.19 -0.75 -3.34
N GLY A 50 -2.44 -1.39 -2.44
CA GLY A 50 -2.59 -2.79 -2.04
C GLY A 50 -1.87 -3.82 -2.92
N TRP A 51 -1.39 -3.45 -4.11
CA TRP A 51 -0.76 -4.41 -5.01
C TRP A 51 0.51 -5.04 -4.40
N ILE A 52 0.50 -6.36 -4.31
CA ILE A 52 1.66 -7.14 -3.84
C ILE A 52 2.62 -7.31 -5.02
N HIS A 53 3.87 -6.91 -4.82
CA HIS A 53 4.90 -6.90 -5.85
C HIS A 53 6.26 -7.31 -5.28
N ALA A 54 7.10 -7.83 -6.17
CA ALA A 54 8.52 -8.09 -5.93
C ALA A 54 9.30 -7.46 -7.07
N VAL A 55 10.53 -7.02 -6.79
CA VAL A 55 11.37 -6.30 -7.75
C VAL A 55 12.70 -7.02 -7.88
N TYR A 56 13.13 -7.25 -9.12
CA TYR A 56 14.46 -7.70 -9.46
C TYR A 56 15.12 -6.63 -10.31
N THR A 57 16.37 -6.30 -10.00
CA THR A 57 17.15 -5.28 -10.70
C THR A 57 18.26 -5.98 -11.49
N PRO A 58 18.10 -6.20 -12.80
CA PRO A 58 19.05 -7.00 -13.60
C PRO A 58 20.37 -6.27 -13.91
N GLU A 59 20.36 -4.94 -13.86
CA GLU A 59 21.51 -4.07 -14.17
C GLU A 59 21.51 -2.84 -13.25
N ASP A 60 22.68 -2.22 -13.04
CA ASP A 60 22.80 -1.02 -12.20
C ASP A 60 21.84 0.08 -12.66
N SER A 61 20.91 0.47 -11.78
CA SER A 61 19.78 1.32 -12.10
C SER A 61 19.61 2.47 -11.11
N LEU A 62 19.15 3.62 -11.60
CA LEU A 62 18.75 4.77 -10.77
C LEU A 62 17.26 5.07 -10.99
N VAL A 63 16.49 5.08 -9.90
CA VAL A 63 15.05 5.30 -9.93
C VAL A 63 14.67 6.45 -9.02
N PHE A 64 13.81 7.35 -9.51
CA PHE A 64 13.15 8.37 -8.71
C PHE A 64 11.67 8.00 -8.55
N GLY A 65 11.17 8.04 -7.31
CA GLY A 65 9.81 7.64 -7.01
C GLY A 65 9.32 8.13 -5.66
N GLY A 66 8.06 7.81 -5.36
CA GLY A 66 7.43 8.18 -4.11
C GLY A 66 6.10 7.45 -3.91
N ASN A 67 5.57 7.56 -2.69
CA ASN A 67 4.29 6.98 -2.32
C ASN A 67 3.30 8.11 -1.98
N PHE A 68 2.04 7.94 -2.33
CA PHE A 68 0.98 8.87 -1.98
C PHE A 68 -0.31 8.14 -1.64
N LEU A 69 -1.10 8.74 -0.75
CA LEU A 69 -2.48 8.33 -0.50
C LEU A 69 -3.41 9.19 -1.34
N ASN A 70 -4.58 8.65 -1.69
CA ASN A 70 -5.62 9.42 -2.37
C ASN A 70 -7.02 9.01 -1.89
N SER A 71 -8.00 9.86 -2.19
CA SER A 71 -9.38 9.67 -1.72
C SER A 71 -10.17 8.64 -2.53
N PHE A 72 -9.64 8.12 -3.64
CA PHE A 72 -10.35 7.20 -4.53
C PHE A 72 -10.21 5.73 -4.14
N LYS A 73 -9.25 5.39 -3.27
CA LYS A 73 -8.99 4.01 -2.81
C LYS A 73 -8.85 3.89 -1.29
N ILE A 74 -9.54 4.74 -0.53
CA ILE A 74 -9.54 4.73 0.95
C ILE A 74 -9.82 3.33 1.54
N PRO A 75 -10.81 2.55 1.08
CA PRO A 75 -11.06 1.23 1.67
C PRO A 75 -9.85 0.29 1.60
N MET A 76 -9.14 0.27 0.47
CA MET A 76 -7.92 -0.53 0.31
C MET A 76 -6.77 -0.01 1.18
N GLN A 77 -6.62 1.32 1.28
CA GLN A 77 -5.60 1.93 2.14
C GLN A 77 -5.81 1.55 3.62
N ILE A 78 -7.06 1.55 4.10
CA ILE A 78 -7.41 1.11 5.47
C ILE A 78 -7.18 -0.41 5.64
N GLN A 79 -7.49 -1.21 4.62
CA GLN A 79 -7.26 -2.65 4.64
C GLN A 79 -5.76 -2.98 4.78
N VAL A 80 -4.90 -2.33 3.99
CA VAL A 80 -3.44 -2.48 4.09
C VAL A 80 -2.93 -2.05 5.46
N TRP A 81 -3.34 -0.88 5.96
CA TRP A 81 -3.00 -0.42 7.30
C TRP A 81 -3.40 -1.42 8.39
N THR A 82 -4.56 -2.07 8.23
CA THR A 82 -5.03 -3.10 9.15
C THR A 82 -4.15 -4.36 9.09
N ILE A 83 -3.76 -4.80 7.90
CA ILE A 83 -2.84 -5.93 7.71
C ILE A 83 -1.48 -5.64 8.37
N GLU A 84 -0.91 -4.45 8.14
CA GLU A 84 0.36 -4.02 8.77
C GLU A 84 0.31 -4.10 10.30
N ARG A 85 -0.85 -3.82 10.89
CA ARG A 85 -1.09 -3.96 12.34
C ARG A 85 -1.11 -5.43 12.77
N LYS A 86 -1.83 -6.28 12.05
CA LYS A 86 -1.94 -7.71 12.37
C LYS A 86 -0.59 -8.43 12.26
N ILE A 87 0.18 -8.15 11.21
CA ILE A 87 1.52 -8.73 11.01
C ILE A 87 2.61 -8.02 11.83
N ARG A 88 2.23 -7.04 12.66
CA ARG A 88 3.10 -6.33 13.60
C ARG A 88 4.30 -5.63 12.93
N VAL A 89 4.08 -4.99 11.77
CA VAL A 89 5.09 -4.14 11.12
C VAL A 89 5.58 -3.07 12.13
N PRO A 90 6.89 -2.90 12.34
CA PRO A 90 7.41 -1.83 13.19
C PRO A 90 6.99 -0.44 12.68
N ASP A 91 6.64 0.49 13.59
CA ASP A 91 6.07 1.79 13.21
C ASP A 91 6.97 2.63 12.32
N ARG A 92 8.31 2.48 12.42
CA ARG A 92 9.27 3.14 11.54
C ARG A 92 9.11 2.79 10.04
N PHE A 93 8.41 1.71 9.74
CA PHE A 93 8.13 1.25 8.38
C PHE A 93 6.67 1.47 7.96
N ARG A 94 5.83 2.05 8.82
CA ARG A 94 4.44 2.39 8.51
C ARG A 94 4.33 3.83 8.02
N TYR A 95 3.23 4.14 7.34
CA TYR A 95 2.94 5.51 6.94
C TYR A 95 2.78 6.42 8.18
N PRO A 96 3.57 7.50 8.29
CA PRO A 96 3.53 8.38 9.46
C PRO A 96 2.20 9.12 9.52
N TYR A 97 1.63 9.23 10.73
CA TYR A 97 0.39 9.98 10.99
C TYR A 97 -0.80 9.55 10.11
N PHE A 98 -0.94 8.24 9.82
CA PHE A 98 -1.97 7.73 8.91
C PHE A 98 -3.40 8.08 9.39
N ILE A 99 -3.69 7.90 10.68
CA ILE A 99 -5.03 8.14 11.23
C ILE A 99 -5.31 9.64 11.32
N GLU A 100 -4.32 10.43 11.71
CA GLU A 100 -4.38 11.88 11.76
C GLU A 100 -4.63 12.46 10.37
N SER A 101 -3.94 11.94 9.35
CA SER A 101 -4.16 12.30 7.94
C SER A 101 -5.61 12.01 7.52
N MET A 102 -6.19 10.87 7.95
CA MET A 102 -7.59 10.54 7.64
C MET A 102 -8.58 11.50 8.31
N TRP A 103 -8.30 11.98 9.53
CA TRP A 103 -9.12 13.01 10.17
C TRP A 103 -9.12 14.31 9.35
N TYR A 104 -7.96 14.76 8.89
CA TYR A 104 -7.87 15.93 8.01
C TYR A 104 -8.57 15.69 6.67
N VAL A 105 -8.51 14.48 6.10
CA VAL A 105 -9.29 14.16 4.89
C VAL A 105 -10.79 14.36 5.14
N ILE A 106 -11.33 13.85 6.24
CA ILE A 106 -12.75 14.01 6.60
C ILE A 106 -13.09 15.50 6.76
N GLU A 107 -12.29 16.23 7.53
CA GLU A 107 -12.45 17.67 7.74
C GLU A 107 -12.50 18.41 6.39
N ARG A 108 -11.54 18.14 5.50
CA ARG A 108 -11.46 18.78 4.18
C ARG A 108 -12.67 18.49 3.32
N TYR A 109 -13.20 17.26 3.35
CA TYR A 109 -14.43 16.91 2.64
C TYR A 109 -15.64 17.68 3.18
N VAL A 110 -15.82 17.71 4.50
CA VAL A 110 -16.92 18.44 5.15
C VAL A 110 -16.83 19.92 4.84
N HIS A 111 -15.65 20.53 5.00
CA HIS A 111 -15.44 21.94 4.75
C HIS A 111 -15.69 22.32 3.29
N CYS A 112 -15.09 21.59 2.34
CA CYS A 112 -15.26 21.89 0.91
C CYS A 112 -16.71 21.72 0.42
N LEU A 113 -17.49 20.80 1.01
CA LEU A 113 -18.85 20.51 0.57
C LEU A 113 -19.93 21.31 1.30
N THR A 114 -19.68 21.72 2.55
CA THR A 114 -20.69 22.33 3.42
C THR A 114 -20.32 23.73 3.93
N GLY A 115 -19.05 24.13 3.79
CA GLY A 115 -18.50 25.37 4.37
C GLY A 115 -18.23 25.30 5.87
N ILE A 116 -18.62 24.22 6.56
CA ILE A 116 -18.39 24.04 8.01
C ILE A 116 -16.95 23.59 8.25
N THR A 117 -16.20 24.31 9.07
CA THR A 117 -14.86 23.90 9.53
C THR A 117 -14.95 23.16 10.87
N HIS A 118 -14.12 22.14 11.02
CA HIS A 118 -13.89 21.45 12.29
C HIS A 118 -12.43 21.58 12.78
N ILE A 119 -11.64 22.43 12.11
CA ILE A 119 -10.33 22.84 12.61
C ILE A 119 -10.58 23.90 13.68
N ALA A 120 -9.92 23.75 14.83
CA ALA A 120 -9.97 24.77 15.87
C ALA A 120 -9.37 26.09 15.35
N ASP A 121 -9.93 27.22 15.78
CA ASP A 121 -9.26 28.49 15.59
C ASP A 121 -7.97 28.47 16.44
N ASP A 122 -6.83 28.33 15.79
CA ASP A 122 -5.53 28.45 16.44
C ASP A 122 -5.39 29.91 16.93
N TRP A 123 -5.11 30.09 18.23
CA TRP A 123 -4.89 31.39 18.89
C TRP A 123 -3.54 32.00 18.53
#